data_AF-A0A9D3Z7C1-F1
#
_entry.id   AF-A0A9D3Z7C1-F1
#
_cell.length_a   1.000
_cell.length_b   1.000
_cell.length_c   1.000
_cell.angle_alpha   90.00
_cell.angle_beta   90.00
_cell.angle_gamma   90.00
#
_symmetry.space_group_name_H-M   'P 1'
#
loop_
_entity.id
_entity.type
_entity.pdbx_description
1 polymer ?
#
loop_
_entity_poly.entity_id
_entity_poly.type
_entity_poly.pdbx_seq_one_letter_code
_entity_poly.pdbx_strand_id
1 'polypeptide(L)' 'MANLGYGFTITEVVAKATDYAVFLKKRTHDNPSSVKWFHGFRRRWPEIKVVKPRALSQ' A
#
# COMPACT_ATOMS: atom_id res chain seq x y z
N MET A 1 6.27 11.03 22.58
CA MET A 1 7.06 11.01 21.33
C MET A 1 6.08 10.97 20.17
N ALA A 2 6.09 12.00 19.32
CA ALA A 2 5.26 11.98 18.11
C ALA A 2 5.84 10.93 17.16
N ASN A 3 5.10 9.86 16.89
CA ASN A 3 5.45 8.93 15.82
C ASN A 3 5.25 9.66 14.49
N LEU A 4 6.30 10.31 14.00
CA LEU A 4 6.41 10.76 12.61
C LEU A 4 6.56 9.52 11.72
N GLY A 5 5.45 8.82 11.50
CA GLY A 5 5.37 7.75 10.52
C GLY A 5 4.87 8.32 9.19
N TYR A 6 5.67 8.21 8.14
CA TYR A 6 5.16 8.38 6.78
C TYR A 6 4.18 7.24 6.50
N GLY A 7 2.88 7.55 6.47
CA GLY A 7 1.83 6.60 6.11
C GLY A 7 1.58 6.65 4.62
N PHE A 8 1.72 5.52 3.93
CA PHE A 8 1.23 5.38 2.57
C PHE A 8 -0.28 5.15 2.59
N THR A 9 -0.99 5.87 1.73
CA THR A 9 -2.37 5.55 1.37
C THR A 9 -2.43 4.18 0.70
N ILE A 10 -3.61 3.55 0.72
CA ILE A 10 -3.83 2.26 0.03
C ILE A 10 -3.44 2.37 -1.45
N THR A 11 -3.78 3.48 -2.10
CA THR A 11 -3.47 3.74 -3.51
C THR A 11 -1.96 3.78 -3.76
N GLU A 12 -1.20 4.46 -2.91
CA GLU A 12 0.27 4.51 -3.03
C GLU A 12 0.92 3.14 -2.81
N VAL A 13 0.40 2.36 -1.86
CA VAL A 13 0.88 0.98 -1.65
C VAL A 13 0.59 0.13 -2.89
N VAL A 14 -0.61 0.25 -3.47
CA VAL A 14 -1.00 -0.50 -4.68
C VAL A 14 -0.15 -0.08 -5.89
N ALA A 15 0.15 1.21 -6.04
CA ALA A 15 1.03 1.71 -7.10
C ALA A 15 2.44 1.12 -6.95
N LYS A 16 3.06 1.24 -5.76
CA LYS A 16 4.39 0.66 -5.49
C LYS A 16 4.43 -0.86 -5.67
N ALA A 17 3.38 -1.55 -5.25
CA ALA A 17 3.26 -2.99 -5.46
C ALA A 17 3.16 -3.36 -6.94
N THR A 18 2.51 -2.52 -7.75
CA THR A 18 2.46 -2.68 -9.20
C THR A 18 3.83 -2.49 -9.81
N ASP A 19 4.52 -1.40 -9.50
CA ASP A 19 5.86 -1.11 -10.03
C ASP A 19 6.84 -2.23 -9.71
N TYR A 20 6.80 -2.73 -8.47
CA TYR A 20 7.63 -3.86 -8.06
C TYR A 20 7.25 -5.16 -8.79
N ALA A 21 5.96 -5.43 -8.99
CA ALA A 21 5.52 -6.60 -9.76
C ALA A 21 5.90 -6.53 -11.25
N VAL A 22 5.91 -5.33 -11.83
CA VAL A 22 6.38 -5.06 -13.20
C VAL A 22 7.89 -5.27 -13.29
N PHE A 23 8.66 -4.75 -12.33
CA PHE A 23 10.11 -4.99 -12.25
C PHE A 23 10.44 -6.50 -12.20
N LEU A 24 9.65 -7.27 -11.42
CA LEU A 24 9.77 -8.72 -11.35
C LEU A 24 9.21 -9.47 -12.57
N LYS A 25 8.72 -8.77 -13.59
CA LYS A 25 8.07 -9.33 -14.79
C LYS A 25 6.87 -10.24 -14.49
N LYS A 26 6.20 -10.02 -13.35
CA LYS A 26 5.00 -10.78 -12.93
C LYS A 26 3.70 -10.10 -13.36
N ARG A 27 3.75 -8.82 -13.72
CA ARG A 27 2.62 -7.99 -14.16
C ARG A 27 3.06 -6.95 -15.19
N THR A 28 2.09 -6.26 -15.77
CA THR A 28 2.26 -5.09 -16.64
C THR A 28 1.49 -3.90 -16.06
N HIS A 29 1.77 -2.68 -16.54
CA HIS A 29 1.03 -1.49 -16.12
C HIS A 29 -0.45 -1.52 -16.54
N ASP A 30 -0.79 -2.26 -17.61
CA ASP A 30 -2.18 -2.49 -18.04
C ASP A 30 -2.94 -3.50 -17.16
N ASN A 31 -2.23 -4.24 -16.29
CA ASN A 31 -2.80 -5.18 -15.32
C ASN A 31 -2.25 -4.91 -13.90
N PRO A 32 -2.56 -3.74 -13.31
CA PRO A 32 -1.99 -3.31 -12.05
C PRO A 32 -2.49 -4.13 -10.88
N SER A 33 -1.75 -4.09 -9.77
CA SER A 33 -2.24 -4.61 -8.49
C SER A 33 -3.55 -3.91 -8.12
N SER A 34 -4.47 -4.62 -7.48
CA SER A 34 -5.78 -4.08 -7.13
C SER A 34 -5.90 -3.84 -5.63
N VAL A 35 -6.86 -3.01 -5.23
CA VAL A 35 -7.21 -2.84 -3.82
C VAL A 35 -7.65 -4.17 -3.17
N LYS A 36 -8.28 -5.06 -3.95
CA LYS A 36 -8.61 -6.42 -3.50
C LYS A 36 -7.35 -7.24 -3.15
N TRP A 37 -6.30 -7.15 -3.98
CA TRP A 37 -5.00 -7.75 -3.65
C TRP A 37 -4.44 -7.17 -2.35
N PHE A 38 -4.52 -5.86 -2.15
CA PHE A 38 -4.05 -5.21 -0.93
C PHE A 38 -4.78 -5.72 0.32
N HIS A 39 -6.10 -5.90 0.26
CA HIS A 39 -6.85 -6.48 1.38
C HIS A 39 -6.41 -7.91 1.71
N GLY A 40 -6.18 -8.74 0.68
CA GLY A 40 -5.65 -10.09 0.86
C GLY A 40 -4.22 -10.11 1.40
N PHE A 41 -3.38 -9.17 0.95
CA PHE A 41 -2.04 -8.95 1.49
C PHE A 41 -2.12 -8.58 2.98
N ARG A 42 -2.90 -7.57 3.36
CA ARG A 42 -3.06 -7.14 4.76
C ARG A 42 -3.58 -8.26 5.67
N ARG A 43 -4.45 -9.13 5.16
CA ARG A 43 -4.97 -10.26 5.94
C ARG A 43 -3.89 -11.28 6.32
N ARG A 44 -2.82 -11.39 5.51
CA ARG A 44 -1.67 -12.25 5.77
C ARG A 44 -0.61 -11.59 6.66
N TRP A 45 -0.63 -10.27 6.76
CA TRP A 45 0.34 -9.46 7.49
C TRP A 45 -0.38 -8.49 8.44
N PRO A 46 -1.02 -9.00 9.51
CA PRO A 46 -1.86 -8.22 10.42
C PRO A 46 -1.10 -7.14 11.22
N GLU A 47 0.22 -7.25 11.34
CA GLU A 47 1.12 -6.29 11.98
C GLU A 47 1.24 -4.97 11.19
N ILE A 48 0.88 -4.97 9.90
CA ILE A 48 0.90 -3.77 9.06
C ILE A 48 -0.23 -2.84 9.50
N LYS A 49 0.12 -1.83 10.31
CA LYS A 49 -0.80 -0.80 10.78
C LYS A 49 -1.12 0.18 9.66
N VAL A 50 -2.36 0.17 9.18
CA VAL A 50 -2.89 1.24 8.32
C VAL A 50 -3.31 2.39 9.22
N VAL A 51 -2.48 3.42 9.30
CA VAL A 51 -2.83 4.66 10.00
C VAL A 51 -3.68 5.50 9.06
N LYS A 52 -4.97 5.66 9.35
CA LYS A 52 -5.77 6.68 8.64
C LYS A 52 -5.21 8.05 9.04
N PRO A 53 -4.91 8.96 8.09
CA PRO A 53 -4.55 10.32 8.44
C PRO A 53 -5.77 10.99 9.08
N ARG A 54 -5.90 10.90 10.41
CA ARG A 54 -6.93 11.60 11.18
C ARG A 54 -6.43 12.92 11.79
N ALA A 55 -5.22 13.37 11.45
CA ALA A 55 -4.67 14.60 12.02
C ALA A 55 -3.60 15.28 11.14
N LEU A 56 -3.73 15.23 9.81
CA LEU A 56 -3.06 16.21 8.93
C LEU A 56 -4.05 17.34 8.58
N SER A 57 -4.74 17.85 9.60
CA SER A 57 -5.37 19.16 9.55
C SER A 57 -4.45 20.08 10.34
N GLN A 58 -3.60 20.81 9.62
CA GLN A 58 -3.12 22.11 10.05
C GLN A 58 -3.74 23.15 9.12
#